data_AF-A0A699ZI36-F1
#
_entry.id   AF-A0A699ZI36-F1
#
_cell.length_a   1.000
_cell.length_b   1.000
_cell.length_c   1.000
_cell.angle_alpha   90.00
_cell.angle_beta   90.00
_cell.angle_gamma   90.00
#
_symmetry.space_group_name_H-M   'P 1'
#
loop_
_entity.id
_entity.type
_entity.pdbx_description
1 polymer ?
#
loop_
_entity_poly.entity_id
_entity_poly.type
_entity_poly.pdbx_seq_one_letter_code
_entity_poly.pdbx_strand_id
1 'polypeptide(L)'
;MYFSSYGATLSSNASVALTQDVRIKPEVMAPGYLLSAYSDYRYTGTMDRCQTLALGGTSMASASATGAATLVRQYFTDGYYPTGARVRSNAFNPSASLLKAMLVASTTNMSTSQRALIITLAYMDWPAFPGVIPTLVNNLDLRVTTPSGAVLWGNDVRGGDRRNNVEKLVIPRPQSGVYFIQVDAPYLFIDARPQPYSLV
;
A
#
# COMPACT_ATOMS: atom_id res chain seq x y z
N MET A 1 13.17 -1.27 -3.57
CA MET A 1 13.04 -0.59 -2.26
C MET A 1 12.93 0.89 -2.53
N TYR A 2 11.80 1.52 -2.19
CA TYR A 2 11.53 2.92 -2.56
C TYR A 2 12.20 3.85 -1.52
N PHE A 3 13.40 4.34 -1.82
CA PHE A 3 14.11 5.32 -1.00
C PHE A 3 14.37 6.62 -1.77
N SER A 4 14.49 7.71 -1.01
CA SER A 4 14.89 9.04 -1.46
C SER A 4 15.93 9.64 -0.54
N SER A 5 16.88 10.36 -1.14
CA SER A 5 17.78 11.31 -0.49
C SER A 5 17.38 12.74 -0.86
N TYR A 6 16.37 13.31 -0.19
CA TYR A 6 16.28 14.73 0.19
C TYR A 6 14.92 14.98 0.87
N GLY A 7 14.95 15.50 2.11
CA GLY A 7 13.79 16.06 2.81
C GLY A 7 13.03 15.14 3.79
N ALA A 8 13.15 13.81 3.67
CA ALA A 8 12.63 12.86 4.66
C ALA A 8 13.72 11.86 5.01
N THR A 9 14.32 12.01 6.19
CA THR A 9 15.32 11.06 6.68
C THR A 9 14.60 9.84 7.23
N LEU A 10 14.96 8.64 6.76
CA LEU A 10 14.54 7.42 7.41
C LEU A 10 15.02 7.46 8.87
N SER A 11 14.11 7.28 9.83
CA SER A 11 14.52 7.20 11.24
C SER A 11 15.48 6.02 11.41
N SER A 12 16.54 6.19 12.21
CA SER A 12 17.47 5.12 12.57
C SER A 12 16.79 3.90 13.22
N ASN A 13 15.59 4.11 13.76
CA ASN A 13 14.81 3.08 14.46
C ASN A 13 13.73 2.45 13.58
N ALA A 14 13.64 2.83 12.31
CA ALA A 14 12.72 2.19 11.38
C ALA A 14 13.28 0.81 10.98
N SER A 15 12.49 -0.24 11.19
CA SER A 15 12.81 -1.57 10.66
C SER A 15 12.57 -1.58 9.15
N VAL A 16 13.64 -1.64 8.38
CA VAL A 16 13.60 -1.69 6.91
C VAL A 16 14.32 -2.95 6.46
N ALA A 17 13.71 -4.10 6.76
CA ALA A 17 14.23 -5.42 6.43
C ALA A 17 13.19 -6.17 5.60
N LEU A 18 13.67 -7.02 4.69
CA LEU A 18 12.82 -8.03 4.10
C LEU A 18 12.36 -9.00 5.19
N THR A 19 11.18 -9.57 5.04
CA THR A 19 10.75 -10.67 5.94
C THR A 19 11.70 -11.87 5.79
N GLN A 20 11.60 -12.84 6.71
CA GLN A 20 12.36 -14.09 6.62
C GLN A 20 12.17 -14.81 5.27
N ASP A 21 10.99 -14.67 4.66
CA ASP A 21 10.68 -15.20 3.33
C ASP A 21 10.92 -14.20 2.16
N VAL A 22 11.67 -13.13 2.42
CA VAL A 22 12.18 -12.15 1.44
C VAL A 22 11.07 -11.26 0.83
N ARG A 23 9.98 -11.03 1.57
CA ARG A 23 8.93 -10.08 1.17
C ARG A 23 9.31 -8.65 1.51
N ILE A 24 8.81 -7.71 0.72
CA ILE A 24 9.03 -6.28 0.89
C ILE A 24 8.23 -5.80 2.10
N LYS A 25 8.95 -5.37 3.13
CA LYS A 25 8.39 -4.71 4.32
C LYS A 25 9.27 -3.53 4.75
N PRO A 26 8.67 -2.46 5.30
CA PRO A 26 7.23 -2.15 5.31
C PRO A 26 6.70 -1.79 3.91
N GLU A 27 5.39 -1.93 3.65
CA GLU A 27 4.80 -1.56 2.35
C GLU A 27 4.71 -0.06 2.12
N VAL A 28 4.52 0.73 3.19
CA VAL A 28 4.44 2.19 3.13
C VAL A 28 5.22 2.80 4.29
N MET A 29 5.68 4.03 4.09
CA MET A 29 6.29 4.85 5.13
C MET A 29 5.43 6.09 5.36
N ALA A 30 5.41 6.59 6.59
CA ALA A 30 4.67 7.78 6.98
C ALA A 30 5.46 8.60 8.01
N PRO A 31 5.14 9.89 8.20
CA PRO A 31 5.79 10.72 9.22
C PRO A 31 5.64 10.08 10.60
N GLY A 32 6.77 9.78 11.23
CA GLY A 32 6.86 9.13 12.54
C GLY A 32 7.24 10.06 13.69
N TYR A 33 7.50 11.35 13.42
CA TYR A 33 7.72 12.36 14.46
C TYR A 33 6.55 13.34 14.43
N LEU A 34 5.71 13.33 15.48
CA LEU A 34 4.44 14.04 15.52
C LEU A 34 4.21 14.63 16.91
N LEU A 35 3.41 15.69 16.97
CA LEU A 35 2.78 16.15 18.21
C LEU A 35 1.54 15.29 18.48
N SER A 36 1.46 14.68 19.65
CA SER A 36 0.36 13.83 20.10
C SER A 36 -0.23 14.36 21.40
N ALA A 37 -1.48 13.98 21.72
CA ALA A 37 -2.11 14.29 23.00
C ALA A 37 -1.30 13.67 24.15
N TYR A 38 -1.13 14.43 25.24
CA TYR A 38 -0.49 13.96 26.47
C TYR A 38 -1.45 13.14 27.32
N SER A 39 -0.94 12.06 27.91
CA SER A 39 -1.60 11.37 29.03
C SER A 39 -0.62 11.14 30.18
N ASP A 40 -1.11 11.27 31.40
CA ASP A 40 -0.36 10.99 32.64
C ASP A 40 -0.44 9.51 33.08
N TYR A 41 -1.04 8.66 32.24
CA TYR A 41 -1.26 7.22 32.44
C TYR A 41 -2.19 6.87 33.60
N ARG A 42 -2.97 7.82 34.13
CA ARG A 42 -3.97 7.56 35.17
C ARG A 42 -5.35 7.37 34.55
N TYR A 43 -6.04 6.32 34.98
CA TYR A 43 -7.41 6.03 34.52
C TYR A 43 -8.43 6.62 35.49
N THR A 44 -8.55 7.95 35.51
CA THR A 44 -9.45 8.69 36.41
C THR A 44 -10.76 9.10 35.75
N GLY A 45 -10.89 8.94 34.42
CA GLY A 45 -12.07 9.35 33.65
C GLY A 45 -12.21 10.87 33.47
N THR A 46 -11.24 11.65 33.96
CA THR A 46 -11.14 13.09 33.76
C THR A 46 -10.07 13.40 32.73
N MET A 47 -10.22 14.48 31.95
CA MET A 47 -9.15 14.90 31.04
C MET A 47 -7.90 15.29 31.83
N ASP A 48 -6.75 14.71 31.48
CA ASP A 48 -5.48 14.88 32.19
C ASP A 48 -5.02 16.35 32.18
N ARG A 49 -4.38 16.75 31.09
CA ARG A 49 -3.89 18.12 30.85
C ARG A 49 -4.17 18.49 29.41
N CYS A 50 -4.54 19.75 29.17
CA CYS A 50 -4.65 20.32 27.82
C CYS A 50 -3.26 20.58 27.23
N GLN A 51 -2.47 19.52 27.03
CA GLN A 51 -1.10 19.57 26.57
C GLN A 51 -0.85 18.53 25.47
N THR A 52 0.11 18.83 24.61
CA THR A 52 0.64 17.90 23.61
C THR A 52 2.09 17.55 23.94
N LEU A 53 2.53 16.36 23.57
CA LEU A 53 3.93 15.99 23.58
C LEU A 53 4.42 15.58 22.19
N ALA A 54 5.68 15.86 21.89
CA ALA A 54 6.32 15.36 20.68
C ALA A 54 6.80 13.92 20.90
N LEU A 55 6.35 12.99 20.03
CA LEU A 55 6.75 11.59 20.04
C LEU A 55 7.32 11.19 18.69
N GLY A 56 8.32 10.30 18.72
CA GLY A 56 8.99 9.77 17.55
C GLY A 56 8.96 8.24 17.54
N GLY A 57 8.59 7.63 16.41
CA GLY A 57 8.70 6.18 16.23
C GLY A 57 7.82 5.61 15.13
N THR A 58 7.99 4.32 14.87
CA THR A 58 7.13 3.56 13.95
C THR A 58 5.68 3.47 14.45
N SER A 59 5.45 3.55 15.77
CA SER A 59 4.11 3.65 16.36
C SER A 59 3.38 4.92 15.92
N MET A 60 4.08 6.06 15.90
CA MET A 60 3.52 7.33 15.42
C MET A 60 3.34 7.32 13.90
N ALA A 61 4.28 6.71 13.16
CA ALA A 61 4.12 6.51 11.72
C ALA A 61 2.90 5.63 11.38
N SER A 62 2.67 4.58 12.17
CA SER A 62 1.50 3.71 12.04
C SER A 62 0.20 4.48 12.28
N ALA A 63 0.15 5.37 13.27
CA ALA A 63 -0.99 6.24 13.52
C ALA A 63 -1.24 7.19 12.32
N SER A 64 -0.20 7.83 11.78
CA SER A 64 -0.29 8.66 10.58
C SER A 64 -0.85 7.90 9.37
N ALA A 65 -0.30 6.70 9.11
CA ALA A 65 -0.76 5.85 8.02
C ALA A 65 -2.21 5.40 8.22
N THR A 66 -2.62 5.11 9.46
CA THR A 66 -4.01 4.76 9.82
C THR A 66 -4.97 5.93 9.58
N GLY A 67 -4.56 7.17 9.93
CA GLY A 67 -5.32 8.38 9.62
C GLY A 67 -5.55 8.54 8.11
N ALA A 68 -4.50 8.39 7.31
CA ALA A 68 -4.60 8.42 5.84
C ALA A 68 -5.53 7.32 5.31
N ALA A 69 -5.40 6.09 5.80
CA ALA A 69 -6.27 4.97 5.43
C ALA A 69 -7.75 5.23 5.77
N THR A 70 -8.00 5.89 6.90
CA THR A 70 -9.35 6.26 7.34
C THR A 70 -9.98 7.28 6.40
N LEU A 71 -9.22 8.30 5.96
CA LEU A 71 -9.70 9.27 4.98
C LEU A 71 -9.99 8.63 3.62
N VAL A 72 -9.13 7.71 3.15
CA VAL A 72 -9.37 6.96 1.91
C VAL A 72 -10.63 6.11 2.04
N ARG A 73 -10.82 5.42 3.18
CA ARG A 73 -12.05 4.66 3.44
C ARG A 73 -13.27 5.58 3.42
N GLN A 74 -13.19 6.72 4.10
CA GLN A 74 -14.27 7.70 4.16
C GLN A 74 -14.65 8.18 2.76
N TYR A 75 -13.66 8.49 1.91
CA TYR A 75 -13.87 8.95 0.54
C TYR A 75 -14.78 8.01 -0.27
N PHE A 76 -14.56 6.69 -0.16
CA PHE A 76 -15.41 5.70 -0.82
C PHE A 76 -16.76 5.50 -0.13
N THR A 77 -16.78 5.48 1.21
CA THR A 77 -18.03 5.25 1.97
C THR A 77 -18.99 6.44 1.91
N ASP A 78 -18.48 7.65 1.71
CA ASP A 78 -19.31 8.85 1.50
C ASP A 78 -19.69 9.05 0.02
N GLY A 79 -19.15 8.24 -0.90
CA GLY A 79 -19.50 8.27 -2.32
C GLY A 79 -18.87 9.43 -3.09
N TYR A 80 -17.66 9.85 -2.70
CA TYR A 80 -16.93 10.88 -3.45
C TYR A 80 -16.39 10.33 -4.78
N TYR A 81 -15.98 9.07 -4.84
CA TYR A 81 -15.62 8.41 -6.10
C TYR A 81 -16.88 8.16 -6.96
N PRO A 82 -16.85 8.31 -8.30
CA PRO A 82 -15.74 8.76 -9.14
C PRO A 82 -15.70 10.28 -9.38
N THR A 83 -16.71 11.02 -8.91
CA THR A 83 -16.92 12.41 -9.34
C THR A 83 -16.08 13.45 -8.61
N GLY A 84 -15.51 13.08 -7.45
CA GLY A 84 -14.88 14.01 -6.52
C GLY A 84 -15.87 14.80 -5.66
N ALA A 85 -17.17 14.73 -5.93
CA ALA A 85 -18.23 15.31 -5.12
C ALA A 85 -18.99 14.19 -4.38
N ARG A 86 -19.53 14.51 -3.20
CA ARG A 86 -20.28 13.55 -2.39
C ARG A 86 -21.60 13.18 -3.06
N VAL A 87 -21.69 11.97 -3.60
CA VAL A 87 -22.90 11.44 -4.24
C VAL A 87 -23.27 10.13 -3.56
N ARG A 88 -24.38 10.12 -2.80
CA ARG A 88 -24.78 8.98 -1.96
C ARG A 88 -24.96 7.67 -2.73
N SER A 89 -25.40 7.72 -3.99
CA SER A 89 -25.55 6.52 -4.84
C SER A 89 -24.22 5.90 -5.24
N ASN A 90 -23.11 6.64 -5.14
CA ASN A 90 -21.78 6.13 -5.44
C ASN A 90 -21.06 5.58 -4.19
N ALA A 91 -21.69 5.67 -3.01
CA ALA A 91 -21.11 5.17 -1.77
C ALA A 91 -21.03 3.64 -1.78
N PHE A 92 -19.89 3.09 -1.34
CA PHE A 92 -19.72 1.66 -1.16
C PHE A 92 -18.75 1.34 -0.01
N ASN A 93 -18.77 0.10 0.46
CA ASN A 93 -17.82 -0.39 1.46
C ASN A 93 -16.55 -0.89 0.76
N PRO A 94 -15.41 -0.18 0.84
CA PRO A 94 -14.19 -0.59 0.14
C PRO A 94 -13.60 -1.86 0.74
N SER A 95 -13.08 -2.74 -0.11
CA SER A 95 -12.35 -3.93 0.32
C SER A 95 -11.02 -3.55 0.99
N ALA A 96 -10.50 -4.44 1.84
CA ALA A 96 -9.18 -4.25 2.43
C ALA A 96 -8.07 -4.21 1.35
N SER A 97 -8.21 -4.98 0.27
CA SER A 97 -7.30 -4.93 -0.89
C SER A 97 -7.33 -3.57 -1.60
N LEU A 98 -8.50 -2.93 -1.74
CA LEU A 98 -8.61 -1.61 -2.34
C LEU A 98 -7.92 -0.56 -1.47
N LEU A 99 -8.15 -0.56 -0.16
CA LEU A 99 -7.46 0.36 0.75
C LEU A 99 -5.95 0.15 0.73
N LYS A 100 -5.49 -1.11 0.72
CA LYS A 100 -4.06 -1.47 0.61
C LYS A 100 -3.47 -0.96 -0.71
N ALA A 101 -4.12 -1.23 -1.85
CA ALA A 101 -3.68 -0.79 -3.17
C ALA A 101 -3.61 0.74 -3.26
N MET A 102 -4.65 1.45 -2.80
CA MET A 102 -4.69 2.92 -2.79
C MET A 102 -3.56 3.53 -1.97
N LEU A 103 -3.28 2.99 -0.77
CA LEU A 103 -2.20 3.49 0.08
C LEU A 103 -0.83 3.30 -0.59
N VAL A 104 -0.58 2.12 -1.18
CA VAL A 104 0.68 1.83 -1.86
C VAL A 104 0.82 2.62 -3.17
N ALA A 105 -0.24 2.78 -3.95
CA ALA A 105 -0.26 3.56 -5.19
C ALA A 105 0.02 5.04 -4.92
N SER A 106 -0.52 5.58 -3.81
CA SER A 106 -0.34 6.98 -3.40
C SER A 106 1.07 7.30 -2.89
N THR A 107 1.93 6.30 -2.68
CA THR A 107 3.33 6.56 -2.33
C THR A 107 4.10 7.08 -3.54
N THR A 108 4.67 8.27 -3.40
CA THR A 108 5.54 8.85 -4.41
C THR A 108 6.98 8.39 -4.20
N ASN A 109 7.66 7.99 -5.28
CA ASN A 109 9.12 8.02 -5.28
C ASN A 109 9.54 9.48 -5.30
N MET A 110 10.23 9.96 -4.27
CA MET A 110 10.54 11.39 -4.15
C MET A 110 11.57 11.89 -5.20
N SER A 111 11.95 11.08 -6.19
CA SER A 111 12.81 11.46 -7.32
C SER A 111 12.05 11.70 -8.63
N THR A 112 10.74 11.44 -8.71
CA THR A 112 9.97 11.59 -9.95
C THR A 112 9.15 12.88 -9.97
N SER A 113 9.64 13.91 -10.67
CA SER A 113 8.91 15.17 -10.93
C SER A 113 7.97 15.10 -12.14
N GLN A 114 7.82 13.92 -12.76
CA GLN A 114 7.00 13.72 -13.95
C GLN A 114 5.73 12.95 -13.60
N ARG A 115 4.67 13.13 -14.42
CA ARG A 115 3.40 12.38 -14.35
C ARG A 115 3.67 10.90 -14.66
N ALA A 116 4.17 10.17 -13.67
CA ALA A 116 4.39 8.74 -13.77
C ALA A 116 3.05 8.01 -13.87
N LEU A 117 3.01 6.94 -14.66
CA LEU A 117 1.92 5.97 -14.58
C LEU A 117 2.27 4.95 -13.49
N ILE A 118 1.44 4.87 -12.45
CA ILE A 118 1.58 3.93 -11.35
C ILE A 118 0.44 2.94 -11.46
N ILE A 119 0.75 1.65 -11.43
CA ILE A 119 -0.22 0.56 -11.46
C ILE A 119 0.11 -0.34 -10.28
N THR A 120 -0.86 -0.53 -9.38
CA THR A 120 -0.68 -1.31 -8.16
C THR A 120 -1.71 -2.41 -8.07
N LEU A 121 -1.26 -3.65 -8.10
CA LEU A 121 -2.03 -4.84 -7.76
C LEU A 121 -1.83 -5.12 -6.26
N ALA A 122 -2.92 -5.29 -5.52
CA ALA A 122 -2.86 -5.78 -4.15
C ALA A 122 -4.01 -6.74 -3.86
N TYR A 123 -3.73 -7.72 -3.01
CA TYR A 123 -4.73 -8.67 -2.55
C TYR A 123 -4.50 -9.07 -1.09
N MET A 124 -5.56 -9.50 -0.43
CA MET A 124 -5.52 -10.08 0.90
C MET A 124 -5.36 -11.58 0.71
N ASP A 125 -4.10 -12.04 0.83
CA ASP A 125 -3.75 -13.44 0.62
C ASP A 125 -4.31 -14.33 1.74
N TRP A 126 -4.54 -15.59 1.41
CA TRP A 126 -4.94 -16.60 2.38
C TRP A 126 -3.84 -16.80 3.44
N PRO A 127 -4.18 -17.00 4.72
CA PRO A 127 -3.17 -17.22 5.75
C PRO A 127 -2.36 -18.48 5.46
N ALA A 128 -1.03 -18.35 5.37
CA ALA A 128 -0.12 -19.49 5.37
C ALA A 128 -0.08 -20.18 6.73
N PHE A 129 0.25 -21.48 6.72
CA PHE A 129 0.52 -22.22 7.95
C PHE A 129 1.76 -21.65 8.67
N PRO A 130 1.76 -21.64 10.01
CA PRO A 130 2.93 -21.20 10.77
C PRO A 130 4.19 -21.99 10.39
N GLY A 131 5.30 -21.26 10.14
CA GLY A 131 6.60 -21.85 9.84
C GLY A 131 6.86 -22.22 8.37
N VAL A 132 5.90 -22.04 7.47
CA VAL A 132 6.10 -22.27 6.02
C VAL A 132 6.83 -21.09 5.37
N ILE A 133 7.78 -21.41 4.47
CA ILE A 133 8.51 -20.45 3.64
C ILE A 133 8.46 -20.94 2.19
N PRO A 134 7.97 -20.16 1.21
CA PRO A 134 7.40 -18.81 1.35
C PRO A 134 6.02 -18.79 2.02
N THR A 135 5.63 -17.66 2.62
CA THR A 135 4.30 -17.50 3.23
C THR A 135 3.21 -17.08 2.25
N LEU A 136 3.55 -16.87 0.98
CA LEU A 136 2.58 -16.56 -0.07
C LEU A 136 1.80 -17.83 -0.43
N VAL A 137 0.48 -17.78 -0.34
CA VAL A 137 -0.42 -18.92 -0.64
C VAL A 137 -0.97 -18.80 -2.05
N ASN A 138 -1.66 -17.69 -2.35
CA ASN A 138 -2.13 -17.38 -3.68
C ASN A 138 -1.15 -16.45 -4.39
N ASN A 139 -0.91 -16.75 -5.67
CA ASN A 139 0.07 -16.05 -6.47
C ASN A 139 -0.62 -15.37 -7.65
N LEU A 140 -0.64 -14.04 -7.62
CA LEU A 140 -1.17 -13.20 -8.69
C LEU A 140 -0.07 -12.29 -9.22
N ASP A 141 0.05 -12.20 -10.54
CA ASP A 141 1.05 -11.41 -11.24
C ASP A 141 0.44 -10.19 -11.94
N LEU A 142 1.07 -9.04 -11.77
CA LEU A 142 0.83 -7.85 -12.56
C LEU A 142 1.70 -7.88 -13.81
N ARG A 143 1.07 -7.90 -14.97
CA ARG A 143 1.73 -7.79 -16.27
C ARG A 143 1.17 -6.63 -17.06
N VAL A 144 2.04 -5.79 -17.62
CA VAL A 144 1.65 -4.62 -18.42
C VAL A 144 2.37 -4.63 -19.75
N THR A 145 1.61 -4.59 -20.85
CA THR A 145 2.16 -4.39 -22.20
C THR A 145 2.07 -2.92 -22.57
N THR A 146 3.20 -2.29 -22.89
CA THR A 146 3.30 -0.88 -23.29
C THR A 146 2.78 -0.65 -24.72
N PRO A 147 2.52 0.61 -25.12
CA PRO A 147 2.17 0.93 -26.51
C PRO A 147 3.22 0.46 -27.53
N SER A 148 4.50 0.41 -27.15
CA SER A 148 5.58 -0.10 -28.01
C SER A 148 5.68 -1.64 -28.05
N GLY A 149 4.80 -2.36 -27.34
CA GLY A 149 4.82 -3.82 -27.22
C GLY A 149 5.77 -4.38 -26.17
N ALA A 150 6.43 -3.54 -25.36
CA ALA A 150 7.29 -4.01 -24.28
C ALA A 150 6.44 -4.58 -23.13
N VAL A 151 6.89 -5.67 -22.49
CA VAL A 151 6.19 -6.27 -21.35
C VAL A 151 6.94 -5.91 -20.07
N LEU A 152 6.23 -5.28 -19.14
CA LEU A 152 6.67 -4.91 -17.81
C LEU A 152 5.91 -5.75 -16.77
N TRP A 153 6.55 -5.98 -15.62
CA TRP A 153 6.01 -6.83 -14.56
C TRP A 153 6.00 -6.07 -13.24
N GLY A 154 5.07 -6.43 -12.35
CA GLY A 154 5.04 -5.92 -11.00
C GLY A 154 6.35 -6.14 -10.26
N ASN A 155 6.73 -5.15 -9.43
CA ASN A 155 7.97 -5.14 -8.65
C ASN A 155 9.25 -5.31 -9.50
N ASP A 156 9.17 -5.07 -10.82
CA ASP A 156 10.21 -5.30 -11.81
C ASP A 156 10.73 -6.77 -11.85
N VAL A 157 9.88 -7.74 -11.48
CA VAL A 157 10.23 -9.17 -11.48
C VAL A 157 9.75 -9.84 -12.76
N ARG A 158 10.66 -10.07 -13.71
CA ARG A 158 10.32 -10.72 -14.99
C ARG A 158 9.72 -12.11 -14.76
N GLY A 159 8.53 -12.32 -15.30
CA GLY A 159 7.80 -13.59 -15.16
C GLY A 159 6.98 -13.71 -13.88
N GLY A 160 6.85 -12.64 -13.11
CA GLY A 160 5.96 -12.54 -11.95
C GLY A 160 6.66 -12.59 -10.60
N ASP A 161 6.14 -11.87 -9.61
CA ASP A 161 6.62 -11.94 -8.23
C ASP A 161 6.06 -13.20 -7.57
N ARG A 162 6.87 -13.90 -6.78
CA ARG A 162 6.49 -15.18 -6.13
C ARG A 162 6.46 -15.07 -4.61
N ARG A 163 6.58 -13.85 -4.08
CA ARG A 163 6.75 -13.58 -2.66
C ARG A 163 5.74 -12.56 -2.17
N ASN A 164 5.47 -11.52 -2.96
CA ASN A 164 4.68 -10.39 -2.51
C ASN A 164 3.23 -10.48 -2.97
N ASN A 165 2.29 -10.23 -2.05
CA ASN A 165 0.87 -10.03 -2.39
C ASN A 165 0.53 -8.57 -2.73
N VAL A 166 1.56 -7.80 -3.06
CA VAL A 166 1.51 -6.44 -3.57
C VAL A 166 2.53 -6.34 -4.68
N GLU A 167 2.05 -5.98 -5.85
CA GLU A 167 2.87 -5.78 -7.04
C GLU A 167 2.65 -4.37 -7.57
N LYS A 168 3.70 -3.56 -7.54
CA LYS A 168 3.67 -2.18 -8.03
C LYS A 168 4.55 -2.04 -9.25
N LEU A 169 4.01 -1.46 -10.30
CA LEU A 169 4.74 -1.01 -11.48
C LEU A 169 4.70 0.52 -11.54
N VAL A 170 5.87 1.13 -11.70
CA VAL A 170 6.00 2.58 -11.90
C VAL A 170 6.65 2.81 -13.25
N ILE A 171 5.98 3.54 -14.14
CA ILE A 171 6.48 3.95 -15.44
C ILE A 171 6.71 5.47 -15.36
N PRO A 172 7.96 5.94 -15.12
CA PRO A 172 8.22 7.35 -14.85
C PRO A 172 7.91 8.28 -16.03
N ARG A 173 8.04 7.76 -17.26
CA ARG A 173 7.81 8.46 -18.51
C ARG A 173 6.89 7.60 -19.39
N PRO A 174 5.58 7.60 -19.12
CA PRO A 174 4.68 6.79 -19.92
C PRO A 174 4.64 7.31 -21.36
N GLN A 175 4.75 6.38 -22.31
CA GLN A 175 4.52 6.66 -23.71
C GLN A 175 3.03 6.95 -23.92
N SER A 176 2.70 7.85 -24.84
CA SER A 176 1.31 8.02 -25.26
C SER A 176 0.84 6.76 -26.00
N GLY A 177 -0.33 6.25 -25.62
CA GLY A 177 -0.95 5.09 -26.28
C GLY A 177 -1.69 4.19 -25.31
N VAL A 178 -2.11 3.04 -25.80
CA VAL A 178 -2.85 2.05 -25.02
C VAL A 178 -1.88 1.13 -24.27
N TYR A 179 -2.11 1.00 -22.98
CA TYR A 179 -1.45 0.00 -22.12
C TYR A 179 -2.42 -1.15 -21.88
N PHE A 180 -1.97 -2.39 -22.08
CA PHE A 180 -2.75 -3.57 -21.73
C PHE A 180 -2.30 -4.07 -20.36
N ILE A 181 -3.18 -3.98 -19.37
CA ILE A 181 -2.92 -4.43 -18.01
C ILE A 181 -3.60 -5.79 -17.81
N GLN A 182 -2.83 -6.78 -17.37
CA GLN A 182 -3.27 -8.14 -17.15
C GLN A 182 -2.90 -8.56 -15.73
N VAL A 183 -3.83 -9.25 -15.08
CA VAL A 183 -3.59 -9.93 -13.79
C VAL A 183 -3.64 -11.42 -14.06
N ASP A 184 -2.50 -12.08 -13.96
CA ASP A 184 -2.38 -13.52 -14.15
C ASP A 184 -2.45 -14.23 -12.79
N ALA A 185 -3.07 -15.40 -12.74
CA ALA A 185 -3.15 -16.22 -11.53
C ALA A 185 -2.43 -17.56 -11.75
N PRO A 186 -1.09 -17.57 -11.81
CA PRO A 186 -0.31 -18.80 -12.05
C PRO A 186 -0.53 -19.88 -10.99
N TYR A 187 -0.93 -19.51 -9.77
CA TYR A 187 -1.26 -20.47 -8.72
C TYR A 187 -2.33 -19.93 -7.78
N LEU A 188 -3.38 -20.72 -7.59
CA LEU A 188 -4.42 -20.49 -6.58
C LEU A 188 -4.58 -21.77 -5.75
N PHE A 189 -4.47 -21.63 -4.44
CA PHE A 189 -4.73 -22.73 -3.53
C PHE A 189 -6.22 -23.10 -3.57
N ILE A 190 -6.50 -24.41 -3.54
CA ILE A 190 -7.82 -24.97 -3.83
C ILE A 190 -8.93 -24.46 -2.90
N ASP A 191 -8.59 -24.27 -1.62
CA ASP A 191 -9.54 -23.80 -0.59
C ASP A 191 -9.58 -22.26 -0.50
N ALA A 192 -8.68 -21.58 -1.21
CA ALA A 192 -8.54 -20.14 -1.20
C ALA A 192 -8.93 -19.47 -2.54
N ARG A 193 -9.67 -20.20 -3.39
CA ARG A 193 -10.19 -19.68 -4.67
C ARG A 193 -11.68 -19.33 -4.57
N PRO A 194 -12.15 -18.28 -5.27
CA PRO A 194 -11.35 -17.32 -6.02
C PRO A 194 -10.58 -16.36 -5.08
N GLN A 195 -9.42 -15.87 -5.52
CA GLN A 195 -8.68 -14.80 -4.82
C GLN A 195 -9.15 -13.43 -5.33
N PRO A 196 -9.91 -12.65 -4.54
CA PRO A 196 -10.22 -11.28 -4.91
C PRO A 196 -8.97 -10.39 -4.84
N TYR A 197 -8.88 -9.42 -5.74
CA TYR A 197 -7.78 -8.45 -5.80
C TYR A 197 -8.33 -7.04 -6.03
N SER A 198 -7.45 -6.05 -5.94
CA SER A 198 -7.73 -4.68 -6.37
C SER A 198 -6.58 -4.15 -7.20
N LEU A 199 -6.92 -3.41 -8.25
CA LEU A 199 -6.00 -2.76 -9.15
C LEU A 199 -6.28 -1.25 -9.08
N VAL A 200 -5.25 -0.46 -8.79
CA VAL A 200 -5.30 1.00 -8.68
C VAL A 200 -4.26 1.62 -9.59
#